data_AF-A0A3E1Y6A6-F1
#
_entry.id   AF-A0A3E1Y6A6-F1
#
_cell.length_a   1.000
_cell.length_b   1.000
_cell.length_c   1.000
_cell.angle_alpha   90.00
_cell.angle_beta   90.00
_cell.angle_gamma   90.00
#
_symmetry.space_group_name_H-M   'P 1'
#
loop_
_entity.id
_entity.type
_entity.pdbx_description
1 polymer ?
#
loop_
_entity_poly.entity_id
_entity_poly.type
_entity_poly.pdbx_seq_one_letter_code
_entity_poly.pdbx_strand_id
1 'polypeptide(L)'
;MQLSISAKRPVARLLGSKTVLQRLLILFSVCLFTVNTTKAQDVGYYTDDQSGVTVQATIAPPPIPEYVQPACPGDGYIWVPGYWAWGSSGYYWVPGVWVLPPAIGLLWTPGYWAFYGGHYGWHPGYWGHSVGYYGGINYGFGYFGTGFYGGRWENGHFMYNSAVWRVGNNVRNTYVNNVNIHNTNRSSFNGPSGVKYNPSNEERQSVRENHTPLGNQLIQHEQNFGNERGQYHAPDTRPAVHSMSVPGGQRFDQGGRPMGGGRGGGGGMRGGGGGMRGGGGHGGGRRG
;
A
#
# COMPACT_ATOMS: atom_id res chain seq x y z
N MET A 1 47.15 27.99 90.26
CA MET A 1 46.82 27.45 88.93
C MET A 1 48.12 27.07 88.24
N GLN A 2 48.15 25.86 87.69
CA GLN A 2 49.31 24.99 87.47
C GLN A 2 50.17 25.39 86.26
N LEU A 3 51.46 25.13 86.39
CA LEU A 3 52.52 25.15 85.38
C LEU A 3 52.37 23.96 84.39
N SER A 4 52.59 24.26 83.11
CA SER A 4 53.49 23.56 82.17
C SER A 4 53.34 22.07 81.78
N ILE A 5 53.52 21.87 80.46
CA ILE A 5 54.22 20.77 79.75
C ILE A 5 53.49 19.42 79.61
N SER A 6 53.23 18.97 78.37
CA SER A 6 54.01 17.90 77.72
C SER A 6 53.28 17.25 76.54
N ALA A 7 54.07 16.97 75.50
CA ALA A 7 53.75 16.28 74.26
C ALA A 7 53.23 14.84 74.41
N LYS A 8 52.55 14.33 73.36
CA LYS A 8 52.85 13.05 72.69
C LYS A 8 51.91 12.81 71.49
N ARG A 9 52.50 12.60 70.30
CA ARG A 9 51.89 11.89 69.16
C ARG A 9 51.99 10.36 69.42
N PRO A 10 51.58 9.51 68.47
CA PRO A 10 50.25 9.16 67.94
C PRO A 10 49.94 7.68 68.33
N VAL A 11 48.93 7.02 67.73
CA VAL A 11 48.96 5.60 67.26
C VAL A 11 47.57 5.17 66.82
N ALA A 12 47.50 4.66 65.59
CA ALA A 12 46.36 4.00 64.98
C ALA A 12 46.34 2.49 65.25
N ARG A 13 45.15 1.88 65.34
CA ARG A 13 44.80 0.50 64.93
C ARG A 13 43.28 0.30 65.16
N LEU A 14 42.45 0.19 64.12
CA LEU A 14 42.14 -0.96 63.25
C LEU A 14 40.93 -1.79 63.75
N LEU A 15 40.00 -2.00 62.81
CA LEU A 15 39.04 -3.10 62.64
C LEU A 15 37.64 -2.95 63.25
N GLY A 16 36.66 -2.99 62.35
CA GLY A 16 35.24 -3.12 62.67
C GLY A 16 34.38 -3.13 61.43
N SER A 17 34.42 -4.23 60.67
CA SER A 17 33.59 -4.49 59.50
C SER A 17 32.10 -4.45 59.84
N LYS A 18 31.30 -3.85 58.95
CA LYS A 18 29.94 -4.26 58.52
C LYS A 18 29.12 -3.03 58.11
N THR A 19 29.46 -2.43 56.96
CA THR A 19 28.53 -1.65 56.11
C THR A 19 29.19 -1.41 54.74
N VAL A 20 29.87 -2.43 54.19
CA VAL A 20 30.45 -2.42 52.83
C VAL A 20 29.37 -2.60 51.75
N LEU A 21 28.08 -2.44 52.08
CA LEU A 21 26.99 -2.89 51.22
C LEU A 21 25.90 -1.86 50.92
N GLN A 22 26.08 -0.57 51.25
CA GLN A 22 24.94 0.33 51.01
C GLN A 22 25.17 1.79 50.65
N ARG A 23 26.37 2.37 50.73
CA ARG A 23 26.48 3.81 50.45
C ARG A 23 27.76 4.19 49.72
N LEU A 24 27.55 4.47 48.43
CA LEU A 24 28.24 5.47 47.64
C LEU A 24 29.69 5.16 47.23
N LEU A 25 29.94 5.31 45.93
CA LEU A 25 31.25 5.41 45.26
C LEU A 25 31.84 4.12 44.69
N ILE A 26 31.04 3.35 43.93
CA ILE A 26 31.57 2.77 42.69
C ILE A 26 31.40 3.81 41.59
N LEU A 27 32.36 4.75 41.58
CA LEU A 27 32.77 5.57 40.43
C LEU A 27 33.54 4.67 39.45
N PHE A 28 32.87 3.64 38.92
CA PHE A 28 33.38 2.80 37.84
C PHE A 28 32.18 2.26 37.04
N SER A 29 31.62 3.11 36.19
CA SER A 29 31.08 2.65 34.92
C SER A 29 31.17 3.80 33.92
N VAL A 30 32.33 3.87 33.29
CA VAL A 30 32.46 4.42 31.94
C VAL A 30 31.65 3.51 31.02
N CYS A 31 30.36 3.80 30.94
CA CYS A 31 29.59 3.69 29.70
C CYS A 31 29.10 5.13 29.50
N LEU A 32 29.73 5.97 28.67
CA LEU A 32 29.61 5.86 27.21
C LEU A 32 28.27 5.22 26.77
N PHE A 33 27.18 5.61 27.43
CA PHE A 33 26.00 5.95 26.65
C PHE A 33 26.31 7.30 26.02
N THR A 34 27.08 7.25 24.93
CA THR A 34 26.71 8.07 23.78
C THR A 34 25.22 7.81 23.62
N VAL A 35 24.40 8.78 24.04
CA VAL A 35 23.10 8.94 23.44
C VAL A 35 23.47 9.16 21.98
N ASN A 36 23.44 8.08 21.21
CA ASN A 36 23.20 8.21 19.79
C ASN A 36 21.83 8.89 19.78
N THR A 37 21.84 10.22 19.75
CA THR A 37 20.79 10.99 19.14
C THR A 37 20.80 10.47 17.71
N THR A 38 20.12 9.35 17.47
CA THR A 38 19.48 9.14 16.20
C THR A 38 18.76 10.43 15.98
N LYS A 39 19.26 11.22 15.02
CA LYS A 39 18.45 12.16 14.31
C LYS A 39 17.22 11.34 13.93
N ALA A 40 16.16 11.43 14.74
CA ALA A 40 14.83 11.34 14.20
C ALA A 40 14.93 12.22 12.97
N GLN A 41 14.79 11.61 11.79
CA GLN A 41 14.69 12.38 10.58
C GLN A 41 13.45 13.24 10.84
N ASP A 42 13.72 14.47 11.26
CA ASP A 42 12.77 15.54 11.41
C ASP A 42 12.40 15.87 9.96
N VAL A 43 11.60 14.99 9.36
CA VAL A 43 10.93 15.22 8.10
C VAL A 43 9.68 16.02 8.44
N GLY A 44 9.89 17.16 9.09
CA GLY A 44 9.00 18.27 8.88
C GLY A 44 9.11 18.65 7.42
N TYR A 45 7.95 18.76 6.76
CA TYR A 45 7.78 19.64 5.60
C TYR A 45 8.14 19.07 4.22
N TYR A 46 7.48 17.98 3.80
CA TYR A 46 7.19 17.82 2.37
C TYR A 46 5.70 18.12 2.17
N THR A 47 5.48 19.34 1.66
CA THR A 47 4.22 20.05 1.40
C THR A 47 3.55 20.65 2.63
N ASP A 48 3.63 21.99 2.72
CA ASP A 48 2.55 22.84 3.23
C ASP A 48 1.31 22.59 2.37
N ASP A 49 0.71 21.43 2.59
CA ASP A 49 -0.61 21.11 2.09
C ASP A 49 -1.27 20.14 3.07
N GLN A 50 -1.70 20.70 4.19
CA GLN A 50 -2.59 20.01 5.13
C GLN A 50 -4.01 19.80 4.53
N SER A 51 -4.25 20.09 3.25
CA SER A 51 -5.54 19.82 2.58
C SER A 51 -5.64 18.43 1.95
N GLY A 52 -4.54 17.66 1.89
CA GLY A 52 -4.49 16.39 1.16
C GLY A 52 -4.70 15.11 1.97
N VAL A 53 -4.62 15.12 3.31
CA VAL A 53 -4.80 13.88 4.10
C VAL A 53 -6.26 13.72 4.51
N THR A 54 -6.98 12.86 3.80
CA THR A 54 -8.42 12.65 4.02
C THR A 54 -8.71 11.54 5.04
N VAL A 55 -7.78 10.59 5.24
CA VAL A 55 -8.02 9.40 6.07
C VAL A 55 -6.78 9.06 6.89
N GLN A 56 -7.00 8.70 8.17
CA GLN A 56 -5.98 8.25 9.10
C GLN A 56 -6.29 6.85 9.63
N ALA A 57 -5.27 6.00 9.69
CA ALA A 57 -5.32 4.68 10.31
C ALA A 57 -4.27 4.55 11.41
N THR A 58 -4.58 3.77 12.45
CA THR A 58 -3.69 3.53 13.60
C THR A 58 -2.83 2.27 13.44
N ILE A 59 -3.17 1.42 12.47
CA ILE A 59 -2.46 0.19 12.14
C ILE A 59 -1.86 0.30 10.74
N ALA A 60 -0.75 -0.40 10.50
CA ALA A 60 -0.08 -0.37 9.20
C ALA A 60 -0.96 -0.99 8.10
N PRO A 61 -0.96 -0.44 6.88
CA PRO A 61 -1.62 -1.10 5.76
C PRO A 61 -0.94 -2.44 5.44
N PRO A 62 -1.71 -3.47 5.02
CA PRO A 62 -1.14 -4.75 4.64
C PRO A 62 -0.21 -4.60 3.42
N PRO A 63 0.73 -5.52 3.18
CA PRO A 63 1.55 -5.49 1.97
C PRO A 63 0.72 -5.44 0.67
N ILE A 64 1.26 -4.83 -0.38
CA ILE A 64 0.63 -4.80 -1.71
C ILE A 64 0.52 -6.25 -2.24
N PRO A 65 -0.70 -6.75 -2.51
CA PRO A 65 -0.91 -8.07 -3.10
C PRO A 65 -0.24 -8.19 -4.47
N GLU A 66 0.33 -9.35 -4.76
CA GLU A 66 0.74 -9.69 -6.13
C GLU A 66 -0.47 -10.19 -6.91
N TYR A 67 -0.68 -9.67 -8.11
CA TYR A 67 -1.78 -10.08 -8.96
C TYR A 67 -1.48 -9.86 -10.44
N VAL A 68 -2.31 -10.43 -11.31
CA VAL A 68 -2.17 -10.30 -12.76
C VAL A 68 -3.01 -9.12 -13.26
N GLN A 69 -2.38 -8.22 -14.02
CA GLN A 69 -3.08 -7.16 -14.75
C GLN A 69 -3.93 -7.79 -15.88
N PRO A 70 -5.21 -7.41 -16.02
CA PRO A 70 -6.03 -7.85 -17.14
C PRO A 70 -5.56 -7.18 -18.44
N ALA A 71 -5.92 -7.76 -19.59
CA ALA A 71 -5.57 -7.18 -20.88
C ALA A 71 -6.15 -5.77 -21.04
N CYS A 72 -5.35 -4.84 -21.57
CA CYS A 72 -5.79 -3.48 -21.85
C CYS A 72 -7.03 -3.48 -22.79
N PRO A 73 -8.11 -2.74 -22.46
CA PRO A 73 -9.33 -2.70 -23.26
C PRO A 73 -9.19 -2.04 -24.64
N GLY A 74 -8.20 -1.15 -24.82
CA GLY A 74 -7.95 -0.46 -26.08
C GLY A 74 -6.98 0.71 -25.93
N ASP A 75 -6.72 1.40 -27.03
CA ASP A 75 -5.85 2.58 -27.04
C ASP A 75 -6.43 3.72 -26.17
N GLY A 76 -5.54 4.48 -25.51
CA GLY A 76 -5.87 5.59 -24.62
C GLY A 76 -6.11 5.21 -23.15
N TYR A 77 -6.34 3.93 -22.83
CA TYR A 77 -6.47 3.49 -21.44
C TYR A 77 -5.13 3.51 -20.70
N ILE A 78 -5.17 3.98 -19.45
CA ILE A 78 -4.06 4.01 -18.48
C ILE A 78 -4.42 3.10 -17.31
N TRP A 79 -3.42 2.35 -16.83
CA TRP A 79 -3.58 1.49 -15.67
C TRP A 79 -3.53 2.28 -14.37
N VAL A 80 -4.59 2.21 -13.58
CA VAL A 80 -4.60 2.63 -12.18
C VAL A 80 -4.35 1.39 -11.32
N PRO A 81 -3.20 1.28 -10.61
CA PRO A 81 -2.93 0.11 -9.79
C PRO A 81 -3.88 0.05 -8.59
N GLY A 82 -4.08 -1.16 -8.06
CA GLY A 82 -4.89 -1.34 -6.86
C GLY A 82 -4.14 -0.85 -5.62
N TYR A 83 -4.90 -0.49 -4.59
CA TYR A 83 -4.39 0.03 -3.33
C TYR A 83 -5.28 -0.40 -2.15
N TRP A 84 -4.73 -0.33 -0.95
CA TRP A 84 -5.49 -0.48 0.27
C TRP A 84 -6.17 0.85 0.59
N ALA A 85 -7.50 0.88 0.55
CA ALA A 85 -8.29 1.96 1.14
C ALA A 85 -8.65 1.61 2.59
N TRP A 86 -9.09 2.59 3.37
CA TRP A 86 -9.46 2.41 4.77
C TRP A 86 -10.96 2.64 4.96
N GLY A 87 -11.64 1.63 5.50
CA GLY A 87 -13.08 1.64 5.74
C GLY A 87 -13.44 1.34 7.19
N SER A 88 -14.73 1.17 7.46
CA SER A 88 -15.25 0.95 8.81
C SER A 88 -14.73 -0.32 9.48
N SER A 89 -14.35 -1.34 8.69
CA SER A 89 -13.80 -2.61 9.18
C SER A 89 -12.30 -2.75 8.94
N GLY A 90 -11.59 -1.63 8.75
CA GLY A 90 -10.15 -1.59 8.49
C GLY A 90 -9.82 -1.50 7.00
N TYR A 91 -8.65 -2.00 6.62
CA TYR A 91 -8.18 -1.94 5.23
C TYR A 91 -9.01 -2.84 4.31
N TYR A 92 -9.41 -2.32 3.16
CA TYR A 92 -9.99 -3.10 2.06
C TYR A 92 -9.28 -2.80 0.76
N TRP A 93 -9.18 -3.81 -0.10
CA TRP A 93 -8.51 -3.67 -1.37
C TRP A 93 -9.42 -3.03 -2.40
N VAL A 94 -8.95 -1.95 -3.01
CA VAL A 94 -9.53 -1.37 -4.22
C VAL A 94 -8.81 -2.02 -5.41
N PRO A 95 -9.51 -2.80 -6.25
CA PRO A 95 -8.89 -3.48 -7.38
C PRO A 95 -8.27 -2.52 -8.39
N GLY A 96 -7.11 -2.91 -8.95
CA GLY A 96 -6.52 -2.16 -10.05
C GLY A 96 -7.41 -2.19 -11.29
N VAL A 97 -7.40 -1.13 -12.09
CA VAL A 97 -8.38 -0.95 -13.16
C VAL A 97 -7.83 -0.13 -14.32
N TRP A 98 -8.23 -0.44 -15.55
CA TRP A 98 -7.96 0.41 -16.70
C TRP A 98 -8.98 1.54 -16.78
N VAL A 99 -8.51 2.77 -16.99
CA VAL A 99 -9.38 3.94 -17.16
C VAL A 99 -8.88 4.83 -18.29
N LEU A 100 -9.79 5.60 -18.88
CA LEU A 100 -9.40 6.70 -19.76
C LEU A 100 -9.00 7.90 -18.88
N PRO A 101 -7.87 8.57 -19.17
CA PRO A 101 -7.51 9.80 -18.50
C PRO A 101 -8.52 10.90 -18.83
N PRO A 102 -8.72 11.89 -17.94
CA PRO A 102 -9.69 12.96 -18.16
C PRO A 102 -9.31 13.91 -19.32
N ALA A 103 -8.03 13.92 -19.70
CA ALA A 103 -7.53 14.61 -20.88
C ALA A 103 -6.30 13.89 -21.46
N ILE A 104 -6.03 14.14 -22.75
CA ILE A 104 -4.81 13.69 -23.42
C ILE A 104 -3.59 14.31 -22.74
N GLY A 105 -2.50 13.54 -22.64
CA GLY A 105 -1.26 14.02 -22.04
C GLY A 105 -1.19 13.87 -20.52
N LEU A 106 -2.24 13.35 -19.88
CA LEU A 106 -2.23 13.08 -18.45
C LEU A 106 -1.81 11.64 -18.14
N LEU A 107 -1.09 11.48 -17.04
CA LEU A 107 -0.65 10.23 -16.45
C LEU A 107 -1.20 10.13 -15.03
N TRP A 108 -1.39 8.91 -14.56
CA TRP A 108 -1.86 8.66 -13.20
C TRP A 108 -0.68 8.58 -12.24
N THR A 109 -0.73 9.37 -11.16
CA THR A 109 0.11 9.23 -9.98
C THR A 109 -0.67 8.46 -8.91
N PRO A 110 -0.20 7.27 -8.48
CA PRO A 110 -0.87 6.52 -7.41
C PRO A 110 -0.94 7.30 -6.10
N GLY A 111 -2.03 7.14 -5.37
CA GLY A 111 -2.08 7.55 -3.97
C GLY A 111 -1.15 6.70 -3.11
N TYR A 112 -0.88 7.10 -1.88
CA TYR A 112 -0.01 6.34 -0.99
C TYR A 112 -0.31 6.60 0.48
N TRP A 113 -0.02 5.60 1.32
CA TRP A 113 0.02 5.77 2.76
C TRP A 113 1.40 6.28 3.20
N ALA A 114 1.41 7.25 4.11
CA ALA A 114 2.61 7.73 4.78
C ALA A 114 2.47 7.59 6.29
N PHE A 115 3.49 7.06 6.96
CA PHE A 115 3.55 7.04 8.41
C PHE A 115 4.17 8.34 8.93
N TYR A 116 3.40 9.08 9.73
CA TYR A 116 3.87 10.27 10.43
C TYR A 116 3.03 10.48 11.70
N GLY A 117 3.61 11.07 12.74
CA GLY A 117 2.87 11.39 13.97
C GLY A 117 2.15 10.20 14.63
N GLY A 118 2.67 8.98 14.49
CA GLY A 118 2.08 7.76 15.09
C GLY A 118 0.88 7.18 14.33
N HIS A 119 0.55 7.71 13.15
CA HIS A 119 -0.56 7.23 12.32
C HIS A 119 -0.13 7.08 10.87
N TYR A 120 -0.96 6.40 10.09
CA TYR A 120 -0.81 6.25 8.64
C TYR A 120 -1.83 7.19 7.98
N GLY A 121 -1.35 8.22 7.30
CA GLY A 121 -2.18 9.16 6.53
C GLY A 121 -2.23 8.78 5.06
N TRP A 122 -3.42 8.83 4.46
CA TRP A 122 -3.62 8.61 3.03
C TRP A 122 -3.42 9.90 2.24
N HIS A 123 -2.55 9.85 1.24
CA HIS A 123 -2.41 10.86 0.21
C HIS A 123 -3.14 10.37 -1.05
N PRO A 124 -4.20 11.06 -1.52
CA PRO A 124 -4.95 10.64 -2.70
C PRO A 124 -4.08 10.73 -3.96
N GLY A 125 -4.34 9.81 -4.90
CA GLY A 125 -3.75 9.86 -6.23
C GLY A 125 -4.33 10.99 -7.07
N TYR A 126 -3.70 11.27 -8.20
CA TYR A 126 -4.11 12.35 -9.08
C TYR A 126 -3.62 12.15 -10.51
N TRP A 127 -4.26 12.86 -11.44
CA TRP A 127 -3.81 13.00 -12.82
C TRP A 127 -2.92 14.23 -12.98
N GLY A 128 -1.80 14.08 -13.66
CA GLY A 128 -0.88 15.17 -13.99
C GLY A 128 -0.15 14.92 -15.31
N HIS A 129 0.59 15.90 -15.82
CA HIS A 129 1.38 15.73 -17.06
C HIS A 129 2.62 14.84 -16.87
N SER A 130 3.00 14.62 -15.62
CA SER A 130 4.07 13.72 -15.21
C SER A 130 3.59 12.85 -14.04
N VAL A 131 4.19 11.67 -13.86
CA VAL A 131 3.97 10.87 -12.65
C VAL A 131 4.84 11.44 -11.54
N GLY A 132 4.20 11.93 -10.47
CA GLY A 132 4.88 12.52 -9.33
C GLY A 132 5.23 11.51 -8.25
N TYR A 133 5.47 12.01 -7.04
CA TYR A 133 5.78 11.18 -5.89
C TYR A 133 4.57 10.36 -5.41
N TYR A 134 4.74 9.04 -5.30
CA TYR A 134 3.72 8.11 -4.77
C TYR A 134 4.25 7.27 -3.60
N GLY A 135 5.06 7.87 -2.72
CA GLY A 135 5.52 7.23 -1.48
C GLY A 135 6.68 6.24 -1.65
N GLY A 136 7.25 6.09 -2.84
CA GLY A 136 8.26 5.06 -3.09
C GLY A 136 7.70 3.63 -3.23
N ILE A 137 6.36 3.49 -3.17
CA ILE A 137 5.69 2.19 -3.10
C ILE A 137 5.78 1.47 -4.44
N ASN A 138 6.18 0.21 -4.43
CA ASN A 138 6.10 -0.63 -5.62
C ASN A 138 4.68 -1.20 -5.78
N TYR A 139 3.87 -0.50 -6.57
CA TYR A 139 2.54 -0.96 -7.00
C TYR A 139 2.61 -1.99 -8.14
N GLY A 140 3.78 -2.18 -8.76
CA GLY A 140 3.95 -2.96 -9.98
C GLY A 140 3.46 -2.20 -11.22
N PHE A 141 3.40 -2.89 -12.36
CA PHE A 141 2.80 -2.36 -13.60
C PHE A 141 3.33 -0.98 -13.98
N GLY A 142 4.65 -0.78 -13.95
CA GLY A 142 5.28 0.50 -14.31
C GLY A 142 5.39 1.51 -13.17
N TYR A 143 4.81 1.22 -12.00
CA TYR A 143 4.91 2.02 -10.77
C TYR A 143 5.77 1.28 -9.74
N PHE A 144 7.07 1.24 -9.99
CA PHE A 144 8.01 0.39 -9.25
C PHE A 144 8.67 1.08 -8.05
N GLY A 145 8.13 2.22 -7.64
CA GLY A 145 8.57 3.02 -6.50
C GLY A 145 9.08 4.40 -6.92
N THR A 146 9.69 4.52 -8.09
CA THR A 146 10.16 5.80 -8.64
C THR A 146 9.78 5.92 -10.11
N GLY A 147 9.41 7.12 -10.54
CA GLY A 147 9.07 7.38 -11.94
C GLY A 147 7.95 6.50 -12.48
N PHE A 148 7.91 6.34 -13.80
CA PHE A 148 6.88 5.60 -14.51
C PHE A 148 7.41 4.91 -15.76
N TYR A 149 7.03 3.65 -15.95
CA TYR A 149 7.55 2.80 -17.03
C TYR A 149 6.47 2.10 -17.87
N GLY A 150 5.20 2.40 -17.62
CA GLY A 150 4.07 1.77 -18.34
C GLY A 150 3.91 2.28 -19.78
N GLY A 151 4.41 3.46 -20.09
CA GLY A 151 4.30 4.07 -21.40
C GLY A 151 4.66 5.55 -21.42
N ARG A 152 4.32 6.24 -22.49
CA ARG A 152 4.51 7.69 -22.65
C ARG A 152 3.51 8.26 -23.65
N TRP A 153 3.20 9.54 -23.54
CA TRP A 153 2.47 10.26 -24.58
C TRP A 153 3.42 10.65 -25.72
N GLU A 154 2.99 10.44 -26.96
CA GLU A 154 3.73 10.80 -28.17
C GLU A 154 2.73 11.22 -29.26
N ASN A 155 2.86 12.43 -29.78
CA ASN A 155 2.00 12.97 -30.85
C ASN A 155 0.48 12.82 -30.58
N GLY A 156 0.04 12.99 -29.33
CA GLY A 156 -1.37 12.86 -28.93
C GLY A 156 -1.86 11.42 -28.71
N HIS A 157 -1.00 10.41 -28.90
CA HIS A 157 -1.31 9.01 -28.64
C HIS A 157 -0.52 8.50 -27.43
N PHE A 158 -1.13 7.64 -26.63
CA PHE A 158 -0.40 6.95 -25.57
C PHE A 158 0.33 5.75 -26.17
N MET A 159 1.65 5.77 -26.09
CA MET A 159 2.54 4.67 -26.46
C MET A 159 2.71 3.74 -25.27
N TYR A 160 2.38 2.47 -25.45
CA TYR A 160 2.38 1.43 -24.43
C TYR A 160 3.71 0.67 -24.41
N ASN A 161 4.35 0.58 -23.25
CA ASN A 161 5.49 -0.31 -23.08
C ASN A 161 5.00 -1.74 -22.87
N SER A 162 5.02 -2.57 -23.91
CA SER A 162 4.51 -3.94 -23.87
C SER A 162 5.41 -4.90 -23.06
N ALA A 163 6.61 -4.46 -22.66
CA ALA A 163 7.44 -5.20 -21.69
C ALA A 163 6.92 -5.04 -20.24
N VAL A 164 6.08 -4.04 -19.97
CA VAL A 164 5.64 -3.69 -18.60
C VAL A 164 4.14 -3.86 -18.42
N TRP A 165 3.34 -3.50 -19.43
CA TRP A 165 1.89 -3.61 -19.38
C TRP A 165 1.37 -4.73 -20.27
N ARG A 166 0.33 -5.42 -19.78
CA ARG A 166 -0.38 -6.46 -20.52
C ARG A 166 -1.32 -5.83 -21.54
N VAL A 167 -0.76 -5.48 -22.69
CA VAL A 167 -1.52 -4.99 -23.85
C VAL A 167 -1.91 -6.16 -24.75
N GLY A 168 -3.17 -6.19 -25.20
CA GLY A 168 -3.67 -7.17 -26.15
C GLY A 168 -3.50 -6.71 -27.59
N ASN A 169 -3.91 -7.56 -28.54
CA ASN A 169 -3.85 -7.27 -29.99
C ASN A 169 -4.74 -6.08 -30.44
N ASN A 170 -5.62 -5.61 -29.55
CA ASN A 170 -6.50 -4.47 -29.72
C ASN A 170 -5.81 -3.11 -29.47
N VAL A 171 -4.59 -3.11 -28.94
CA VAL A 171 -3.77 -1.90 -28.72
C VAL A 171 -2.70 -1.85 -29.79
N ARG A 172 -2.64 -0.74 -30.55
CA ARG A 172 -1.73 -0.63 -31.70
C ARG A 172 -0.47 0.17 -31.38
N ASN A 173 -0.59 1.12 -30.47
CA ASN A 173 0.48 2.08 -30.16
C ASN A 173 1.48 1.48 -29.17
N THR A 174 2.18 0.41 -29.54
CA THR A 174 3.08 -0.31 -28.63
C THR A 174 4.55 -0.11 -28.98
N TYR A 175 5.40 -0.21 -27.97
CA TYR A 175 6.85 -0.34 -28.11
C TYR A 175 7.38 -1.27 -27.03
N VAL A 176 8.60 -1.76 -27.21
CA VAL A 176 9.28 -2.61 -26.22
C VAL A 176 10.44 -1.82 -25.62
N ASN A 177 10.42 -1.62 -24.31
CA ASN A 177 11.57 -1.12 -23.56
C ASN A 177 11.72 -1.94 -22.27
N ASN A 178 12.73 -2.80 -22.23
CA ASN A 178 12.99 -3.66 -21.08
C ASN A 178 13.49 -2.82 -19.91
N VAL A 179 12.86 -3.00 -18.75
CA VAL A 179 13.14 -2.21 -17.55
C VAL A 179 13.74 -3.14 -16.50
N ASN A 180 14.97 -2.86 -16.09
CA ASN A 180 15.65 -3.64 -15.05
C ASN A 180 15.23 -3.11 -13.67
N ILE A 181 14.09 -3.61 -13.18
CA ILE A 181 13.54 -3.22 -11.87
C ILE A 181 14.00 -4.23 -10.82
N HIS A 182 14.77 -3.76 -9.84
CA HIS A 182 15.27 -4.57 -8.72
C HIS A 182 14.46 -4.40 -7.42
N ASN A 183 13.41 -3.57 -7.43
CA ASN A 183 12.59 -3.33 -6.26
C ASN A 183 11.55 -4.45 -6.09
N THR A 184 11.77 -5.36 -5.14
CA THR A 184 10.81 -6.41 -4.77
C THR A 184 10.02 -6.08 -3.50
N ASN A 185 10.18 -4.88 -2.93
CA ASN A 185 9.50 -4.46 -1.72
C ASN A 185 7.97 -4.44 -1.94
N ARG A 186 7.22 -5.02 -1.01
CA ARG A 186 5.75 -5.07 -1.04
C ARG A 186 5.10 -4.20 0.04
N SER A 187 5.86 -3.39 0.76
CA SER A 187 5.30 -2.39 1.68
C SER A 187 4.36 -1.46 0.94
N SER A 188 3.19 -1.22 1.52
CA SER A 188 2.12 -0.37 0.99
C SER A 188 2.09 1.03 1.62
N PHE A 189 3.13 1.37 2.38
CA PHE A 189 3.30 2.68 2.97
C PHE A 189 4.75 3.14 2.98
N ASN A 190 4.93 4.45 3.01
CA ASN A 190 6.20 5.12 3.25
C ASN A 190 6.39 5.39 4.75
N GLY A 191 7.60 5.14 5.27
CA GLY A 191 7.96 5.46 6.65
C GLY A 191 8.68 4.33 7.40
N PRO A 192 8.81 4.42 8.73
CA PRO A 192 9.42 3.40 9.58
C PRO A 192 8.79 2.03 9.36
N SER A 193 9.62 1.00 9.17
CA SER A 193 9.20 -0.37 8.84
C SER A 193 8.46 -0.53 7.50
N GLY A 194 8.32 0.53 6.71
CA GLY A 194 7.79 0.51 5.36
C GLY A 194 8.85 0.87 4.31
N VAL A 195 8.43 1.57 3.25
CA VAL A 195 9.35 2.11 2.25
C VAL A 195 10.11 3.30 2.81
N LYS A 196 11.43 3.32 2.62
CA LYS A 196 12.31 4.44 3.02
C LYS A 196 12.80 5.17 1.77
N TYR A 197 11.91 5.95 1.16
CA TYR A 197 12.22 6.75 -0.01
C TYR A 197 11.75 8.19 0.20
N ASN A 198 12.56 9.15 -0.23
CA ASN A 198 12.22 10.57 -0.23
C ASN A 198 12.08 11.04 -1.67
N PRO A 199 11.15 11.96 -1.96
CA PRO A 199 10.95 12.41 -3.32
C PRO A 199 12.18 13.12 -3.88
N SER A 200 12.52 12.79 -5.12
CA SER A 200 13.46 13.52 -5.96
C SER A 200 13.00 14.97 -6.21
N ASN A 201 13.85 15.79 -6.81
CA ASN A 201 13.47 17.17 -7.14
C ASN A 201 12.41 17.20 -8.24
N GLU A 202 12.51 16.30 -9.21
CA GLU A 202 11.57 16.12 -10.31
C GLU A 202 10.20 15.70 -9.77
N GLU A 203 10.14 14.70 -8.90
CA GLU A 203 8.88 14.26 -8.27
C GLU A 203 8.27 15.37 -7.40
N ARG A 204 9.09 16.17 -6.69
CA ARG A 204 8.60 17.34 -5.96
C ARG A 204 8.04 18.41 -6.88
N GLN A 205 8.63 18.59 -8.06
CA GLN A 205 8.12 19.52 -9.05
C GLN A 205 6.78 19.05 -9.60
N SER A 206 6.67 17.77 -9.97
CA SER A 206 5.41 17.16 -10.42
C SER A 206 4.29 17.34 -9.41
N VAL A 207 4.57 17.20 -8.10
CA VAL A 207 3.57 17.40 -7.03
C VAL A 207 3.08 18.85 -6.92
N ARG A 208 3.84 19.83 -7.42
CA ARG A 208 3.46 21.26 -7.39
C ARG A 208 2.73 21.74 -8.64
N GLU A 209 2.68 20.91 -9.68
CA GLU A 209 1.96 21.20 -10.91
C GLU A 209 0.44 21.15 -10.70
N ASN A 210 -0.32 21.67 -11.66
CA ASN A 210 -1.77 21.55 -11.63
C ASN A 210 -2.18 20.09 -11.82
N HIS A 211 -3.06 19.60 -10.94
CA HIS A 211 -3.56 18.24 -10.99
C HIS A 211 -5.06 18.18 -11.18
N THR A 212 -5.52 17.08 -11.76
CA THR A 212 -6.94 16.70 -11.73
C THR A 212 -7.11 15.57 -10.70
N PRO A 213 -8.02 15.70 -9.73
CA PRO A 213 -8.25 14.65 -8.74
C PRO A 213 -8.91 13.40 -9.36
N LEU A 214 -9.22 12.40 -8.53
CA LEU A 214 -9.99 11.24 -8.95
C LEU A 214 -11.33 11.67 -9.55
N GLY A 215 -11.64 11.18 -10.75
CA GLY A 215 -12.96 11.36 -11.35
C GLY A 215 -14.02 10.49 -10.68
N ASN A 216 -15.30 10.85 -10.88
CA ASN A 216 -16.45 10.16 -10.26
C ASN A 216 -16.47 8.64 -10.48
N GLN A 217 -15.99 8.16 -11.64
CA GLN A 217 -15.93 6.72 -11.92
C GLN A 217 -14.98 5.98 -10.98
N LEU A 218 -13.84 6.57 -10.63
CA LEU A 218 -12.88 5.98 -9.68
C LEU A 218 -13.37 6.10 -8.23
N ILE A 219 -14.05 7.19 -7.88
CA ILE A 219 -14.70 7.34 -6.57
C ILE A 219 -15.76 6.25 -6.36
N GLN A 220 -16.63 6.04 -7.36
CA GLN A 220 -17.63 4.97 -7.30
C GLN A 220 -16.99 3.58 -7.26
N HIS A 221 -15.91 3.37 -8.02
CA HIS A 221 -15.14 2.13 -7.98
C HIS A 221 -14.63 1.83 -6.58
N GLU A 222 -13.98 2.79 -5.90
CA GLU A 222 -13.54 2.64 -4.51
C GLU A 222 -14.71 2.35 -3.55
N GLN A 223 -15.79 3.13 -3.62
CA GLN A 223 -16.96 2.97 -2.74
C GLN A 223 -17.63 1.61 -2.90
N ASN A 224 -17.73 1.10 -4.14
CA ASN A 224 -18.31 -0.21 -4.40
C ASN A 224 -17.53 -1.32 -3.68
N PHE A 225 -16.20 -1.25 -3.69
CA PHE A 225 -15.36 -2.25 -3.03
C PHE A 225 -15.26 -2.07 -1.51
N GLY A 226 -15.45 -0.84 -1.00
CA GLY A 226 -15.61 -0.59 0.44
C GLY A 226 -16.85 -1.27 1.04
N ASN A 227 -17.85 -1.57 0.20
CA ASN A 227 -19.07 -2.29 0.60
C ASN A 227 -18.97 -3.82 0.41
N GLU A 228 -17.86 -4.32 -0.15
CA GLU A 228 -17.67 -5.74 -0.41
C GLU A 228 -16.84 -6.40 0.70
N ARG A 229 -17.50 -7.19 1.55
CA ARG A 229 -16.84 -7.90 2.67
C ARG A 229 -15.62 -8.73 2.23
N GLY A 230 -15.66 -9.30 1.02
CA GLY A 230 -14.56 -10.09 0.46
C GLY A 230 -13.31 -9.29 0.10
N GLN A 231 -13.32 -7.96 0.17
CA GLN A 231 -12.13 -7.13 -0.07
C GLN A 231 -11.38 -6.73 1.19
N TYR A 232 -12.03 -6.84 2.35
CA TYR A 232 -11.41 -6.46 3.62
C TYR A 232 -10.26 -7.40 3.95
N HIS A 233 -9.17 -6.82 4.43
CA HIS A 233 -8.03 -7.57 4.90
C HIS A 233 -8.38 -8.37 6.16
N ALA A 234 -7.97 -9.63 6.18
CA ALA A 234 -7.90 -10.44 7.39
C ALA A 234 -6.65 -11.32 7.34
N PRO A 235 -6.16 -11.83 8.49
CA PRO A 235 -4.87 -12.54 8.59
C PRO A 235 -4.68 -13.69 7.57
N ASP A 236 -5.75 -14.44 7.28
CA ASP A 236 -5.69 -15.64 6.43
C ASP A 236 -6.47 -15.50 5.12
N THR A 237 -6.95 -14.30 4.79
CA THR A 237 -7.77 -14.07 3.60
C THR A 237 -7.17 -13.01 2.71
N ARG A 238 -7.12 -13.32 1.41
CA ARG A 238 -6.78 -12.35 0.37
C ARG A 238 -8.05 -11.69 -0.16
N PRO A 239 -7.95 -10.47 -0.70
CA PRO A 239 -9.05 -9.83 -1.41
C PRO A 239 -9.63 -10.75 -2.49
N ALA A 240 -10.95 -10.79 -2.62
CA ALA A 240 -11.60 -11.65 -3.61
C ALA A 240 -11.31 -11.18 -5.05
N VAL A 241 -11.36 -9.87 -5.27
CA VAL A 241 -11.14 -9.26 -6.59
C VAL A 241 -9.84 -8.47 -6.50
N HIS A 242 -8.90 -8.71 -7.41
CA HIS A 242 -7.62 -7.99 -7.41
C HIS A 242 -7.54 -6.94 -8.51
N SER A 243 -8.26 -7.16 -9.60
CA SER A 243 -8.30 -6.24 -10.73
C SER A 243 -9.61 -6.28 -11.51
N MET A 244 -9.85 -5.24 -12.32
CA MET A 244 -10.99 -5.11 -13.21
C MET A 244 -10.57 -4.65 -14.61
N SER A 245 -11.35 -5.04 -15.63
CA SER A 245 -11.09 -4.61 -17.00
C SER A 245 -11.28 -3.11 -17.18
N VAL A 246 -12.32 -2.53 -16.57
CA VAL A 246 -12.67 -1.11 -16.47
C VAL A 246 -13.57 -0.93 -15.23
N PRO A 247 -13.84 0.30 -14.75
CA PRO A 247 -14.79 0.50 -13.65
C PRO A 247 -16.15 -0.11 -14.00
N GLY A 248 -16.68 -0.97 -13.11
CA GLY A 248 -17.94 -1.70 -13.35
C GLY A 248 -17.87 -2.83 -14.39
N GLY A 249 -16.69 -3.09 -14.97
CA GLY A 249 -16.46 -4.13 -15.97
C GLY A 249 -16.24 -5.53 -15.38
N GLN A 250 -15.52 -6.36 -16.14
CA GLN A 250 -15.18 -7.73 -15.77
C GLN A 250 -14.21 -7.73 -14.57
N ARG A 251 -14.46 -8.63 -13.62
CA ARG A 251 -13.68 -8.81 -12.39
C ARG A 251 -12.67 -9.94 -12.56
N PHE A 252 -11.52 -9.81 -11.93
CA PHE A 252 -10.47 -10.83 -11.98
C PHE A 252 -9.94 -11.15 -10.58
N ASP A 253 -9.69 -12.43 -10.35
CA ASP A 253 -9.02 -12.91 -9.14
C ASP A 253 -7.52 -12.57 -9.15
N GLN A 254 -6.79 -13.00 -8.12
CA GLN A 254 -5.35 -12.78 -8.00
C GLN A 254 -4.56 -13.27 -9.22
N GLY A 255 -4.94 -14.43 -9.77
CA GLY A 255 -4.28 -15.08 -10.90
C GLY A 255 -4.70 -14.50 -12.26
N GLY A 256 -5.53 -13.46 -12.29
CA GLY A 256 -6.05 -12.88 -13.54
C GLY A 256 -7.11 -13.74 -14.19
N ARG A 257 -7.76 -14.65 -13.45
CA ARG A 257 -8.86 -15.46 -13.98
C ARG A 257 -10.14 -14.63 -13.90
N PRO A 258 -10.92 -14.58 -14.99
CA PRO A 258 -12.17 -13.85 -14.98
C PRO A 258 -13.14 -14.48 -14.00
N MET A 259 -13.71 -13.67 -13.13
CA MET A 259 -14.76 -14.08 -12.21
C MET A 259 -16.11 -13.90 -12.89
N GLY A 260 -17.01 -14.88 -12.70
CA GLY A 260 -18.38 -14.77 -13.19
C GLY A 260 -19.04 -13.48 -12.69
N GLY A 261 -19.92 -12.88 -13.50
CA GLY A 261 -20.61 -11.62 -13.22
C GLY A 261 -21.56 -11.72 -12.03
N GLY A 262 -21.02 -11.86 -10.84
CA GLY A 262 -21.74 -11.68 -9.60
C GLY A 262 -22.00 -10.20 -9.42
N ARG A 263 -23.19 -9.75 -9.81
CA ARG A 263 -23.85 -8.66 -9.08
C ARG A 263 -23.76 -9.03 -7.60
N GLY A 264 -23.28 -8.11 -6.75
CA GLY A 264 -23.30 -8.28 -5.30
C GLY A 264 -24.68 -8.79 -4.88
N GLY A 265 -24.73 -10.06 -4.47
CA GLY A 265 -25.93 -10.74 -4.06
C GLY A 265 -25.96 -10.76 -2.54
N GLY A 266 -26.74 -9.84 -1.97
CA GLY A 266 -27.34 -10.05 -0.66
C GLY A 266 -28.06 -11.41 -0.60
N GLY A 267 -28.14 -11.97 0.59
CA GLY A 267 -28.56 -13.35 0.84
C GLY A 267 -29.92 -13.75 0.26
N GLY A 268 -30.15 -15.06 0.20
CA GLY A 268 -31.46 -15.62 -0.10
C GLY A 268 -31.38 -17.02 -0.70
N MET A 269 -31.56 -18.03 0.16
CA MET A 269 -32.24 -19.30 -0.10
C MET A 269 -31.84 -20.10 -1.36
N ARG A 270 -31.08 -21.18 -1.17
CA ARG A 270 -31.24 -22.38 -2.01
C ARG A 270 -32.10 -23.38 -1.27
N GLY A 271 -33.37 -23.41 -1.65
CA GLY A 271 -34.32 -24.46 -1.31
C GLY A 271 -33.81 -25.82 -1.77
N GLY A 272 -34.02 -26.81 -0.91
CA GLY A 272 -33.81 -28.22 -1.24
C GLY A 272 -34.81 -28.68 -2.28
N GLY A 273 -34.29 -29.28 -3.35
CA GLY A 273 -35.06 -29.99 -4.35
C GLY A 273 -34.34 -31.30 -4.69
N GLY A 274 -34.48 -32.29 -3.82
CA GLY A 274 -33.90 -33.62 -3.97
C GLY A 274 -34.95 -34.66 -4.36
N GLY A 275 -34.97 -35.00 -5.65
CA GLY A 275 -35.18 -36.35 -6.20
C GLY A 275 -36.42 -37.15 -5.81
N MET A 276 -37.44 -37.15 -6.67
CA MET A 276 -38.42 -38.24 -6.76
C MET A 276 -37.86 -39.41 -7.58
N ARG A 277 -37.77 -40.58 -6.95
CA ARG A 277 -37.57 -41.90 -7.56
C ARG A 277 -38.92 -42.63 -7.71
N GLY A 278 -39.04 -43.44 -8.75
CA GLY A 278 -40.10 -44.44 -8.97
C GLY A 278 -40.77 -44.20 -10.32
N GLY A 279 -40.75 -45.08 -11.32
CA GLY A 279 -40.62 -46.54 -11.33
C GLY A 279 -41.90 -47.09 -11.96
N GLY A 280 -41.80 -47.76 -13.11
CA GLY A 280 -42.92 -48.51 -13.70
C GLY A 280 -42.97 -48.47 -15.22
N GLY A 281 -42.37 -49.47 -15.87
CA GLY A 281 -42.62 -49.79 -17.27
C GLY A 281 -43.62 -50.93 -17.41
N HIS A 282 -44.56 -50.81 -18.35
CA HIS A 282 -45.37 -51.85 -19.02
C HIS A 282 -46.25 -51.09 -20.03
N GLY A 283 -46.22 -51.33 -21.33
CA GLY A 283 -46.68 -52.51 -22.09
C GLY A 283 -47.16 -51.94 -23.43
N GLY A 284 -46.66 -52.40 -24.58
CA GLY A 284 -47.34 -53.45 -25.33
C GLY A 284 -48.20 -52.83 -26.45
N GLY A 285 -47.61 -52.54 -27.61
CA GLY A 285 -48.33 -52.05 -28.79
C GLY A 285 -47.94 -52.83 -30.03
N ARG A 286 -48.75 -53.81 -30.42
CA ARG A 286 -48.68 -54.53 -31.69
C ARG A 286 -50.10 -54.81 -32.18
N ARG A 287 -50.32 -54.49 -33.46
CA ARG A 287 -51.44 -54.85 -34.36
C ARG A 287 -52.62 -53.88 -34.43
N GLY A 288 -53.01 -53.61 -35.68
CA GLY A 288 -54.09 -52.75 -36.14
C GLY A 288 -53.68 -52.09 -37.43
#